data_AF-A0AB34FWR5-F1
#
_entry.id   AF-A0AB34FWR5-F1
#
_cell.length_a   1.000
_cell.length_b   1.000
_cell.length_c   1.000
_cell.angle_alpha   90.00
_cell.angle_beta   90.00
_cell.angle_gamma   90.00
#
_symmetry.space_group_name_H-M   'P 1'
#
loop_
_entity.id
_entity.type
_entity.pdbx_description
1 polymer ?
#
loop_
_entity_poly.entity_id
_entity_poly.type
_entity_poly.pdbx_seq_one_letter_code
_entity_poly.pdbx_strand_id
1 'polypeptide(L)'
;MGKLTASQKAQLHEVADLLLDVYRTLVRMRYLDASWIQQGPHDIDALLPLYRELRLDPAIVYLYSILPYVDPAGAEDVDFFQGGEFADFRKEDDARQGRDPFYSEEDEDALRPWMTPLSMIGNHCSALLYDARKHCIGIFDQMNSGSGDHNLRAGSFTAEEQSDEENGDHEEGKESGAEDSGNESDEGDGRGDDEDQDDRDRDDDESNDEEDEDEEGDQSDEENDSSDDSGDSDDDDDDDERWVDEMDSRPAPDVLRDMIRWYKEFTEVPGGGEHSGPEWSADIITPLYTKHGWPHAHFDGDAFLVDQARAKAAQSAKDTAEEPLHRLNALRGGRSDDDDDDDDDNGPAMQRRRDKLAAAAAAGVDEEYVARWELWHAQWMNQRRRLLLREAEGAAERACPAGVCQKPEELVLWELRQLREDSWAEQRTLKECQQEAKYAEAEGEKEDARGLEIRLRHAERKAETYRRAYEACKADAERECPGRSLPLGRGVEEMGLDLDERLKQLDSSIERLGQDIKSINEWMRGVPEGAPTARNLAQTELDRSEQQLESTREQRLFVIRDLERI
;
A
#
# COMPACT_ATOMS: atom_id res chain seq x y z
N MET A 1 31.81 21.08 18.03
CA MET A 1 30.86 20.30 18.85
C MET A 1 31.08 20.62 20.31
N GLY A 2 30.00 20.90 21.06
CA GLY A 2 30.04 21.00 22.51
C GLY A 2 30.38 19.64 23.14
N LYS A 3 31.01 19.64 24.32
CA LYS A 3 31.41 18.40 25.00
C LYS A 3 30.23 17.88 25.83
N LEU A 4 29.53 16.86 25.33
CA LEU A 4 28.46 16.16 26.05
C LEU A 4 28.93 15.70 27.44
N THR A 5 28.07 15.89 28.43
CA THR A 5 28.30 15.39 29.80
C THR A 5 28.17 13.87 29.85
N ALA A 6 28.71 13.25 30.91
CA ALA A 6 28.55 11.82 31.13
C ALA A 6 27.08 11.40 31.31
N SER A 7 26.25 12.28 31.89
CA SER A 7 24.81 12.03 32.09
C SER A 7 24.06 12.01 30.76
N GLN A 8 24.27 13.02 29.90
CA GLN A 8 23.67 13.06 28.56
C GLN A 8 24.08 11.84 27.73
N LYS A 9 25.35 11.44 27.79
CA LYS A 9 25.78 10.21 27.11
C LYS A 9 25.07 8.98 27.65
N ALA A 10 24.90 8.82 28.95
CA ALA A 10 24.17 7.69 29.52
C ALA A 10 22.71 7.64 29.06
N GLN A 11 22.02 8.79 29.00
CA GLN A 11 20.66 8.89 28.46
C GLN A 11 20.56 8.50 26.98
N LEU A 12 21.51 8.93 26.14
CA LEU A 12 21.54 8.58 24.72
C LEU A 12 21.88 7.10 24.49
N HIS A 13 22.72 6.50 25.33
CA HIS A 13 22.94 5.04 25.35
C HIS A 13 21.68 4.28 25.80
N GLU A 14 20.95 4.77 26.81
CA GLU A 14 19.69 4.13 27.24
C GLU A 14 18.64 4.09 26.11
N VAL A 15 18.53 5.15 25.30
CA VAL A 15 17.66 5.15 24.10
C VAL A 15 18.14 4.14 23.07
N ALA A 16 19.43 4.14 22.70
CA ALA A 16 19.96 3.23 21.69
C ALA A 16 19.89 1.75 22.12
N ASP A 17 20.17 1.44 23.38
CA ASP A 17 20.07 0.09 23.95
C ASP A 17 18.60 -0.40 23.99
N LEU A 18 17.65 0.48 24.33
CA LEU A 18 16.22 0.11 24.38
C LEU A 18 15.60 -0.03 22.99
N LEU A 19 15.95 0.84 22.03
CA LEU A 19 15.53 0.66 20.63
C LEU A 19 16.10 -0.63 20.04
N LEU A 20 17.33 -1.00 20.40
CA LEU A 20 17.92 -2.28 20.03
C LEU A 20 17.17 -3.47 20.66
N ASP A 21 16.64 -3.32 21.88
CA ASP A 21 15.78 -4.34 22.50
C ASP A 21 14.36 -4.40 21.89
N VAL A 22 13.84 -3.30 21.31
CA VAL A 22 12.66 -3.32 20.43
C VAL A 22 12.97 -4.16 19.18
N TYR A 23 14.04 -3.86 18.45
CA TYR A 23 14.42 -4.61 17.24
C TYR A 23 14.71 -6.09 17.54
N ARG A 24 15.36 -6.40 18.67
CA ARG A 24 15.53 -7.80 19.15
C ARG A 24 14.21 -8.49 19.48
N THR A 25 13.18 -7.73 19.90
CA THR A 25 11.84 -8.27 20.11
C THR A 25 11.20 -8.62 18.77
N LEU A 26 11.28 -7.75 17.76
CA LEU A 26 10.84 -8.03 16.38
C LEU A 26 11.57 -9.23 15.76
N VAL A 27 12.88 -9.38 16.00
CA VAL A 27 13.66 -10.57 15.59
C VAL A 27 13.16 -11.85 16.26
N ARG A 28 12.82 -11.78 17.56
CA ARG A 28 12.20 -12.92 18.26
C ARG A 28 10.81 -13.24 17.72
N MET A 29 10.09 -12.25 17.20
CA MET A 29 8.78 -12.41 16.53
C MET A 29 8.89 -12.88 15.08
N ARG A 30 10.10 -13.10 14.54
CA ARG A 30 10.35 -13.42 13.13
C ARG A 30 9.98 -12.33 12.12
N TYR A 31 9.71 -11.11 12.57
CA TYR A 31 9.44 -9.98 11.67
C TYR A 31 10.73 -9.45 11.03
N LEU A 32 11.75 -9.19 11.86
CA LEU A 32 13.09 -8.84 11.39
C LEU A 32 14.03 -10.04 11.43
N ASP A 33 15.05 -10.04 10.58
CA ASP A 33 16.20 -10.93 10.76
C ASP A 33 17.32 -10.28 11.58
N ALA A 34 17.98 -11.11 12.40
CA ALA A 34 19.11 -10.69 13.22
C ALA A 34 20.32 -10.16 12.41
N SER A 35 20.49 -10.59 11.15
CA SER A 35 21.60 -10.13 10.31
C SER A 35 21.40 -8.76 9.66
N TRP A 36 20.16 -8.25 9.67
CA TRP A 36 19.83 -6.90 9.19
C TRP A 36 20.22 -5.82 10.20
N ILE A 37 20.25 -6.14 11.50
CA ILE A 37 20.50 -5.15 12.56
C ILE A 37 21.99 -4.77 12.63
N GLN A 38 22.27 -3.49 12.41
CA GLN A 38 23.58 -2.85 12.45
C GLN A 38 23.74 -2.12 13.80
N GLN A 39 24.38 -2.78 14.75
CA GLN A 39 24.70 -2.17 16.06
C GLN A 39 25.86 -1.18 15.94
N GLY A 40 25.73 -0.01 16.58
CA GLY A 40 26.80 0.97 16.66
C GLY A 40 28.00 0.56 17.53
N PRO A 41 29.06 1.40 17.61
CA PRO A 41 29.13 2.72 17.01
C PRO A 41 29.45 2.70 15.51
N HIS A 42 28.87 3.65 14.77
CA HIS A 42 29.06 3.83 13.33
C HIS A 42 30.06 4.96 13.05
N ASP A 43 30.77 4.86 11.92
CA ASP A 43 31.51 5.99 11.38
C ASP A 43 30.53 6.93 10.66
N ILE A 44 30.55 8.20 11.05
CA ILE A 44 29.70 9.26 10.51
C ILE A 44 30.53 10.49 10.11
N ASP A 45 31.87 10.36 10.05
CA ASP A 45 32.78 11.50 9.80
C ASP A 45 32.49 12.21 8.47
N ALA A 46 32.05 11.45 7.46
CA ALA A 46 31.63 11.96 6.15
C ALA A 46 30.41 12.88 6.20
N LEU A 47 29.46 12.62 7.10
CA LEU A 47 28.16 13.32 7.23
C LEU A 47 28.24 14.52 8.17
N LEU A 48 29.36 14.70 8.89
CA LEU A 48 29.54 15.85 9.79
C LEU A 48 29.45 17.23 9.13
N PRO A 49 29.72 17.45 7.83
CA PRO A 49 29.38 18.68 7.12
C PRO A 49 27.86 18.89 7.06
N LEU A 50 27.11 17.90 6.58
CA LEU A 50 25.64 17.92 6.49
C LEU A 50 24.99 18.20 7.84
N TYR A 51 25.39 17.49 8.90
CA TYR A 51 24.83 17.71 10.23
C TYR A 51 25.07 19.13 10.78
N ARG A 52 26.09 19.86 10.30
CA ARG A 52 26.33 21.27 10.66
C ARG A 52 25.46 22.21 9.83
N GLU A 53 25.20 21.88 8.58
CA GLU A 53 24.24 22.58 7.70
C GLU A 53 22.83 22.50 8.29
N LEU A 54 22.38 21.30 8.65
CA LEU A 54 21.12 21.01 9.35
C LEU A 54 21.10 21.45 10.82
N ARG A 55 22.18 22.10 11.29
CA ARG A 55 22.36 22.69 12.63
C ARG A 55 22.17 21.74 13.83
N LEU A 56 22.31 20.42 13.63
CA LEU A 56 22.03 19.40 14.65
C LEU A 56 22.82 19.60 15.94
N ASP A 57 22.16 19.40 17.08
CA ASP A 57 22.79 19.44 18.40
C ASP A 57 23.83 18.30 18.53
N PRO A 58 24.99 18.53 19.18
CA PRO A 58 25.97 17.48 19.44
C PRO A 58 25.41 16.22 20.12
N ALA A 59 24.28 16.30 20.82
CA ALA A 59 23.55 15.15 21.37
C ALA A 59 22.97 14.26 20.26
N ILE A 60 22.28 14.85 19.27
CA ILE A 60 21.69 14.13 18.14
C ILE A 60 22.78 13.52 17.25
N VAL A 61 23.83 14.29 16.94
CA VAL A 61 24.97 13.76 16.17
C VAL A 61 25.67 12.61 16.89
N TYR A 62 25.72 12.62 18.23
CA TYR A 62 26.24 11.48 19.00
C TYR A 62 25.28 10.29 19.04
N LEU A 63 23.96 10.54 19.04
CA LEU A 63 22.94 9.50 18.97
C LEU A 63 23.02 8.75 17.63
N TYR A 64 23.09 9.49 16.51
CA TYR A 64 23.23 8.91 15.17
C TYR A 64 24.47 8.00 15.04
N SER A 65 25.54 8.28 15.79
CA SER A 65 26.74 7.43 15.80
C SER A 65 26.60 6.17 16.64
N ILE A 66 25.50 5.94 17.38
CA ILE A 66 25.33 4.78 18.28
C ILE A 66 23.98 4.05 18.12
N LEU A 67 23.00 4.62 17.43
CA LEU A 67 21.72 3.97 17.16
C LEU A 67 21.89 2.60 16.47
N PRO A 68 21.01 1.63 16.77
CA PRO A 68 20.85 0.46 15.92
C PRO A 68 20.15 0.89 14.62
N TYR A 69 20.68 0.47 13.47
CA TYR A 69 20.03 0.65 12.17
C TYR A 69 19.62 -0.70 11.58
N VAL A 70 18.67 -0.71 10.66
CA VAL A 70 18.32 -1.89 9.86
C VAL A 70 18.95 -1.74 8.47
N ASP A 71 19.47 -2.83 7.92
CA ASP A 71 20.06 -2.85 6.59
C ASP A 71 18.95 -2.85 5.51
N PRO A 72 18.86 -1.83 4.63
CA PRO A 72 17.77 -1.73 3.66
C PRO A 72 17.77 -2.92 2.70
N ALA A 73 18.92 -3.51 2.36
CA ALA A 73 18.96 -4.72 1.53
C ALA A 73 18.29 -5.96 2.18
N GLY A 74 17.90 -5.89 3.45
CA GLY A 74 17.06 -6.90 4.09
C GLY A 74 15.64 -6.42 4.40
N ALA A 75 15.39 -5.12 4.37
CA ALA A 75 14.17 -4.47 4.86
C ALA A 75 13.53 -3.51 3.84
N GLU A 76 13.95 -3.61 2.57
CA GLU A 76 13.18 -3.18 1.40
C GLU A 76 11.79 -3.82 1.54
N ASP A 77 10.76 -2.97 1.53
CA ASP A 77 9.36 -3.31 1.80
C ASP A 77 9.05 -3.87 3.21
N VAL A 78 9.70 -3.36 4.27
CA VAL A 78 9.39 -3.70 5.67
C VAL A 78 9.14 -2.45 6.52
N ASP A 79 7.87 -2.19 6.83
CA ASP A 79 7.46 -1.15 7.79
C ASP A 79 8.07 -1.40 9.18
N PHE A 80 8.00 -0.39 10.03
CA PHE A 80 8.34 -0.48 11.44
C PHE A 80 7.07 -0.33 12.31
N PHE A 81 7.02 0.66 13.19
CA PHE A 81 6.02 0.78 14.23
C PHE A 81 4.84 1.62 13.72
N GLN A 82 3.61 1.07 13.79
CA GLN A 82 2.38 1.75 13.32
C GLN A 82 2.56 2.31 11.89
N GLY A 83 3.10 1.48 10.99
CA GLY A 83 3.32 1.77 9.57
C GLY A 83 4.45 2.75 9.20
N GLY A 84 5.09 3.45 10.15
CA GLY A 84 6.26 4.28 9.85
C GLY A 84 7.50 3.44 9.52
N GLU A 85 8.53 4.01 8.89
CA GLU A 85 9.70 3.27 8.38
C GLU A 85 10.91 3.23 9.35
N PHE A 86 11.88 2.36 9.07
CA PHE A 86 13.18 2.36 9.75
C PHE A 86 14.10 3.49 9.25
N ALA A 87 14.33 4.50 10.09
CA ALA A 87 15.29 5.57 9.80
C ALA A 87 16.75 5.09 9.80
N ASP A 88 17.54 5.44 8.78
CA ASP A 88 19.00 5.25 8.74
C ASP A 88 19.73 6.58 8.45
N PHE A 89 19.92 7.38 9.49
CA PHE A 89 20.62 8.66 9.42
C PHE A 89 22.10 8.59 9.00
N ARG A 90 22.63 7.41 8.62
CA ARG A 90 23.91 7.29 7.89
C ARG A 90 23.77 7.59 6.39
N LYS A 91 22.54 7.77 5.90
CA LYS A 91 22.22 8.30 4.57
C LYS A 91 21.97 9.81 4.67
N GLU A 92 22.26 10.55 3.59
CA GLU A 92 22.01 12.00 3.58
C GLU A 92 20.52 12.33 3.52
N ASP A 93 19.72 11.54 2.80
CA ASP A 93 18.29 11.79 2.58
C ASP A 93 17.49 11.61 3.87
N ASP A 94 17.60 10.46 4.56
CA ASP A 94 17.01 10.22 5.89
C ASP A 94 17.40 11.32 6.90
N ALA A 95 18.65 11.82 6.83
CA ALA A 95 19.13 12.88 7.71
C ALA A 95 18.52 14.26 7.39
N ARG A 96 18.19 14.54 6.12
CA ARG A 96 17.49 15.76 5.66
C ARG A 96 15.99 15.67 5.96
N GLN A 97 15.33 14.61 5.50
CA GLN A 97 13.91 14.32 5.75
C GLN A 97 13.62 14.24 7.26
N GLY A 98 14.54 13.68 8.07
CA GLY A 98 14.41 13.65 9.53
C GLY A 98 14.49 15.03 10.23
N ARG A 99 14.51 16.14 9.48
CA ARG A 99 14.33 17.51 10.00
C ARG A 99 12.92 18.03 9.82
N ASP A 100 12.23 17.55 8.80
CA ASP A 100 10.82 17.79 8.48
C ASP A 100 10.19 16.42 8.16
N PRO A 101 9.83 15.64 9.20
CA PRO A 101 9.23 14.33 9.02
C PRO A 101 7.76 14.41 8.56
N PHE A 102 7.23 15.59 8.27
CA PHE A 102 5.82 15.80 7.92
C PHE A 102 5.64 16.32 6.49
N TYR A 103 6.74 16.61 5.78
CA TYR A 103 6.75 17.25 4.45
C TYR A 103 6.02 18.61 4.46
N SER A 104 6.14 19.37 5.56
CA SER A 104 5.50 20.68 5.68
C SER A 104 6.29 21.74 4.92
N GLU A 105 5.60 22.55 4.11
CA GLU A 105 6.20 23.74 3.50
C GLU A 105 6.52 24.84 4.53
N GLU A 106 6.05 24.69 5.78
CA GLU A 106 6.23 25.66 6.86
C GLU A 106 7.49 25.37 7.69
N ASP A 107 8.44 26.31 7.70
CA ASP A 107 9.63 26.37 8.59
C ASP A 107 9.26 26.31 10.11
N GLU A 108 7.97 26.39 10.42
CA GLU A 108 7.36 26.32 11.74
C GLU A 108 7.44 24.90 12.33
N ASP A 109 7.05 23.91 11.54
CA ASP A 109 6.92 22.48 11.87
C ASP A 109 8.25 21.73 11.90
N ALA A 110 9.30 22.31 11.32
CA ALA A 110 10.64 21.75 11.33
C ALA A 110 11.09 21.40 12.77
N LEU A 111 11.52 20.15 12.97
CA LEU A 111 11.96 19.65 14.26
C LEU A 111 13.07 20.52 14.84
N ARG A 112 13.12 20.63 16.17
CA ARG A 112 14.19 21.41 16.81
C ARG A 112 15.57 20.75 16.61
N PRO A 113 16.68 21.52 16.64
CA PRO A 113 18.04 20.98 16.51
C PRO A 113 18.41 19.87 17.51
N TRP A 114 17.72 19.79 18.65
CA TRP A 114 17.90 18.80 19.70
C TRP A 114 16.83 17.69 19.68
N MET A 115 16.02 17.63 18.61
CA MET A 115 15.03 16.61 18.36
C MET A 115 15.37 15.84 17.08
N THR A 116 14.95 14.58 17.02
CA THR A 116 15.12 13.70 15.84
C THR A 116 14.04 12.62 15.85
N PRO A 117 13.60 12.12 14.69
CA PRO A 117 12.85 10.86 14.64
C PRO A 117 13.73 9.68 15.07
N LEU A 118 13.09 8.62 15.56
CA LEU A 118 13.66 7.28 15.71
C LEU A 118 13.06 6.30 14.69
N SER A 119 11.98 6.71 14.02
CA SER A 119 11.36 6.11 12.83
C SER A 119 10.96 7.23 11.86
N MET A 120 10.96 6.97 10.55
CA MET A 120 10.40 7.90 9.57
C MET A 120 8.88 7.71 9.50
N ILE A 121 8.16 8.66 8.91
CA ILE A 121 6.69 8.62 8.85
C ILE A 121 6.14 7.69 7.76
N GLY A 122 6.95 7.39 6.73
CA GLY A 122 6.54 6.63 5.55
C GLY A 122 5.41 7.29 4.77
N ASN A 123 4.61 6.49 4.07
CA ASN A 123 3.37 6.96 3.46
C ASN A 123 2.28 7.12 4.54
N HIS A 124 2.24 8.30 5.14
CA HIS A 124 1.17 8.78 6.02
C HIS A 124 0.90 7.99 7.31
N CYS A 125 1.94 7.43 7.93
CA CYS A 125 1.82 6.60 9.13
C CYS A 125 2.33 7.32 10.41
N SER A 126 2.86 6.58 11.39
CA SER A 126 3.29 7.14 12.68
C SER A 126 4.82 7.32 12.84
N ALA A 127 5.23 8.39 13.51
CA ALA A 127 6.64 8.74 13.75
C ALA A 127 6.99 8.83 15.25
N LEU A 128 8.09 8.17 15.65
CA LEU A 128 8.64 8.24 17.02
C LEU A 128 9.60 9.43 17.14
N LEU A 129 9.21 10.52 17.82
CA LEU A 129 10.00 11.76 17.88
C LEU A 129 10.70 11.89 19.24
N TYR A 130 12.03 11.89 19.26
CA TYR A 130 12.85 11.97 20.47
C TYR A 130 13.39 13.39 20.74
N ASP A 131 13.15 13.93 21.94
CA ASP A 131 13.76 15.17 22.43
C ASP A 131 14.94 14.87 23.36
N ALA A 132 16.17 15.25 22.95
CA ALA A 132 17.38 15.01 23.72
C ALA A 132 17.62 15.96 24.92
N ARG A 133 16.83 17.04 25.06
CA ARG A 133 16.81 17.94 26.24
C ARG A 133 15.84 17.46 27.30
N LYS A 134 14.60 17.13 26.91
CA LYS A 134 13.56 16.59 27.79
C LYS A 134 13.81 15.11 28.14
N HIS A 135 14.51 14.38 27.26
CA HIS A 135 14.67 12.92 27.31
C HIS A 135 13.32 12.19 27.28
N CYS A 136 12.43 12.67 26.40
CA CYS A 136 11.10 12.11 26.13
C CYS A 136 11.01 11.63 24.67
N ILE A 137 10.05 10.75 24.42
CA ILE A 137 9.56 10.39 23.08
C ILE A 137 8.09 10.78 23.03
N GLY A 138 7.67 11.44 21.96
CA GLY A 138 6.27 11.48 21.51
C GLY A 138 6.08 10.50 20.36
N ILE A 139 4.88 9.96 20.23
CA ILE A 139 4.46 9.17 19.06
C ILE A 139 3.47 10.05 18.32
N PHE A 140 3.81 10.52 17.13
CA PHE A 140 2.89 11.26 16.27
C PHE A 140 2.20 10.31 15.29
N ASP A 141 0.91 10.53 15.05
CA ASP A 141 0.09 9.82 14.08
C ASP A 141 -0.50 10.84 13.09
N GLN A 142 -0.10 10.75 11.81
CA GLN A 142 -0.52 11.71 10.79
C GLN A 142 -2.00 11.56 10.43
N MET A 143 -2.53 10.34 10.36
CA MET A 143 -3.92 10.09 9.98
C MET A 143 -4.89 10.61 11.03
N ASN A 144 -4.57 10.40 12.32
CA ASN A 144 -5.45 10.80 13.42
C ASN A 144 -5.18 12.22 13.95
N SER A 145 -4.23 12.97 13.38
CA SER A 145 -3.83 14.32 13.82
C SER A 145 -3.58 14.38 15.34
N GLY A 146 -2.88 13.38 15.87
CA GLY A 146 -2.81 13.12 17.30
C GLY A 146 -1.61 12.26 17.70
N SER A 147 -1.73 11.57 18.84
CA SER A 147 -0.67 10.68 19.33
C SER A 147 -1.09 9.22 19.31
N GLY A 148 -0.29 8.39 18.63
CA GLY A 148 -0.40 6.92 18.61
C GLY A 148 0.04 6.22 19.91
N ASP A 149 0.34 6.97 20.98
CA ASP A 149 0.79 6.40 22.26
C ASP A 149 -0.37 5.98 23.16
N HIS A 150 -0.67 4.67 23.15
CA HIS A 150 -1.67 4.00 24.01
C HIS A 150 -1.63 4.37 25.49
N ASN A 151 -0.46 4.74 26.03
CA ASN A 151 -0.29 5.02 27.46
C ASN A 151 -0.25 6.51 27.79
N LEU A 152 -0.34 7.41 26.80
CA LEU A 152 -0.33 8.86 27.01
C LEU A 152 -1.42 9.33 27.99
N ARG A 153 -2.63 8.76 27.85
CA ARG A 153 -3.79 9.05 28.71
C ARG A 153 -3.99 8.04 29.86
N ALA A 154 -3.06 7.09 30.07
CA ALA A 154 -3.17 6.03 31.09
C ALA A 154 -3.02 6.57 32.53
N GLY A 155 -4.09 7.17 33.02
CA GLY A 155 -4.15 7.90 34.29
C GLY A 155 -5.18 9.03 34.25
N SER A 156 -5.56 9.50 33.06
CA SER A 156 -6.63 10.45 32.79
C SER A 156 -8.00 9.77 32.65
N PHE A 157 -8.35 8.88 33.58
CA PHE A 157 -9.75 8.51 33.77
C PHE A 157 -10.47 9.65 34.51
N THR A 158 -10.87 10.68 33.76
CA THR A 158 -12.00 11.52 34.17
C THR A 158 -13.22 10.64 34.24
N ALA A 159 -13.74 10.43 35.45
CA ALA A 159 -14.92 9.60 35.68
C ALA A 159 -16.19 10.34 35.24
N GLU A 160 -16.45 10.41 33.93
CA GLU A 160 -17.65 11.05 33.38
C GLU A 160 -18.04 10.50 31.98
N GLU A 161 -18.19 9.17 31.87
CA GLU A 161 -19.08 8.52 30.89
C GLU A 161 -20.06 7.58 31.62
N GLN A 162 -20.91 8.18 32.45
CA GLN A 162 -22.11 7.55 33.04
C GLN A 162 -23.29 8.54 33.08
N SER A 163 -23.63 9.07 31.91
CA SER A 163 -24.87 9.78 31.55
C SER A 163 -24.81 9.94 30.03
N ASP A 164 -25.71 9.39 29.20
CA ASP A 164 -27.17 9.48 29.33
C ASP A 164 -27.92 8.18 28.94
N GLU A 165 -28.27 7.34 29.92
CA GLU A 165 -29.35 6.35 29.80
C GLU A 165 -30.37 6.49 30.95
N GLU A 166 -30.94 7.69 31.13
CA GLU A 166 -32.10 7.86 32.02
C GLU A 166 -33.13 8.86 31.46
N ASN A 167 -33.91 8.39 30.48
CA ASN A 167 -35.25 8.93 30.19
C ASN A 167 -36.19 7.81 29.74
N GLY A 168 -36.63 7.00 30.70
CA GLY A 168 -37.80 6.14 30.49
C GLY A 168 -39.09 6.92 30.75
N ASP A 169 -40.08 6.78 29.87
CA ASP A 169 -41.47 6.76 30.32
C ASP A 169 -42.38 5.97 29.34
N HIS A 170 -42.98 4.92 29.90
CA HIS A 170 -44.20 4.17 29.53
C HIS A 170 -44.88 4.36 28.14
N GLU A 171 -45.12 3.23 27.45
CA GLU A 171 -46.46 2.58 27.52
C GLU A 171 -46.45 1.08 27.09
N GLU A 172 -47.55 0.37 27.37
CA GLU A 172 -47.57 -1.10 27.52
C GLU A 172 -48.03 -1.91 26.28
N GLY A 173 -47.23 -2.91 25.90
CA GLY A 173 -47.68 -4.32 25.81
C GLY A 173 -48.27 -4.89 24.50
N LYS A 174 -47.62 -5.94 23.95
CA LYS A 174 -48.15 -7.32 23.93
C LYS A 174 -47.24 -8.40 23.30
N GLU A 175 -47.07 -9.50 24.05
CA GLU A 175 -46.93 -10.91 23.65
C GLU A 175 -46.32 -11.35 22.29
N SER A 176 -45.25 -12.16 22.42
CA SER A 176 -45.04 -13.53 21.85
C SER A 176 -43.99 -13.77 20.75
N GLY A 177 -43.22 -14.88 20.89
CA GLY A 177 -42.13 -15.34 20.00
C GLY A 177 -40.78 -14.69 20.36
N ALA A 178 -39.69 -15.36 20.77
CA ALA A 178 -39.12 -16.70 20.56
C ALA A 178 -38.47 -16.90 19.17
N GLU A 179 -37.25 -17.47 19.18
CA GLU A 179 -36.27 -17.59 18.07
C GLU A 179 -35.57 -16.25 17.75
N ASP A 180 -34.33 -16.16 17.26
CA ASP A 180 -33.10 -16.99 17.15
C ASP A 180 -32.12 -16.12 16.32
N SER A 181 -30.80 -16.35 16.37
CA SER A 181 -29.73 -15.54 15.73
C SER A 181 -29.66 -14.05 16.18
N GLY A 182 -28.53 -13.35 16.09
CA GLY A 182 -27.18 -13.81 15.75
C GLY A 182 -26.40 -12.76 14.94
N ASN A 183 -25.26 -12.32 15.49
CA ASN A 183 -24.17 -11.63 14.80
C ASN A 183 -24.50 -10.25 14.20
N GLU A 184 -24.25 -9.19 14.97
CA GLU A 184 -24.10 -7.83 14.42
C GLU A 184 -22.65 -7.64 13.98
N SER A 185 -22.48 -7.14 12.77
CA SER A 185 -21.20 -6.86 12.10
C SER A 185 -20.74 -5.44 12.40
N ASP A 186 -19.44 -5.29 12.68
CA ASP A 186 -18.79 -4.00 12.81
C ASP A 186 -18.48 -3.41 11.42
N GLU A 187 -18.72 -2.12 11.22
CA GLU A 187 -18.61 -1.45 9.91
C GLU A 187 -17.24 -0.78 9.76
N GLY A 188 -16.28 -1.50 9.17
CA GLY A 188 -15.00 -0.95 8.75
C GLY A 188 -15.11 -0.26 7.39
N ASP A 189 -15.09 1.07 7.38
CA ASP A 189 -15.23 1.93 6.19
C ASP A 189 -13.96 1.91 5.31
N GLY A 190 -13.80 0.85 4.52
CA GLY A 190 -12.67 0.65 3.62
C GLY A 190 -12.89 1.32 2.26
N ARG A 191 -12.35 2.53 2.08
CA ARG A 191 -12.24 3.18 0.77
C ARG A 191 -11.29 2.38 -0.12
N GLY A 192 -11.83 1.80 -1.19
CA GLY A 192 -11.02 1.12 -2.21
C GLY A 192 -10.52 2.13 -3.25
N ASP A 193 -9.26 2.53 -3.10
CA ASP A 193 -8.50 3.13 -4.21
C ASP A 193 -7.98 1.99 -5.10
N ASP A 194 -8.75 1.68 -6.16
CA ASP A 194 -8.31 0.83 -7.27
C ASP A 194 -7.31 1.62 -8.15
N GLU A 195 -6.07 1.81 -7.67
CA GLU A 195 -4.96 2.28 -8.51
C GLU A 195 -4.20 1.08 -9.12
N ASP A 196 -4.31 0.92 -10.44
CA ASP A 196 -3.57 -0.05 -11.24
C ASP A 196 -2.04 0.24 -11.18
N GLN A 197 -1.33 -0.38 -10.23
CA GLN A 197 0.13 -0.36 -10.16
C GLN A 197 0.76 -1.25 -11.27
N ASP A 198 0.85 -0.72 -12.49
CA ASP A 198 1.71 -1.27 -13.56
C ASP A 198 3.18 -0.84 -13.32
N ASP A 199 3.75 -1.34 -12.23
CA ASP A 199 5.11 -1.01 -11.80
C ASP A 199 6.13 -2.03 -12.35
N ARG A 200 6.78 -1.70 -13.48
CA ARG A 200 8.18 -2.02 -13.88
C ARG A 200 8.36 -1.89 -15.40
N ASP A 201 9.15 -0.90 -15.81
CA ASP A 201 10.45 -1.14 -16.46
C ASP A 201 11.25 0.18 -16.46
N ARG A 202 12.27 0.26 -15.59
CA ARG A 202 13.31 1.31 -15.65
C ARG A 202 14.35 0.88 -16.68
N ASP A 203 14.25 1.39 -17.90
CA ASP A 203 15.35 1.39 -18.86
C ASP A 203 16.11 2.72 -18.75
N ASP A 204 17.33 2.67 -18.21
CA ASP A 204 18.32 3.74 -18.31
C ASP A 204 18.80 3.86 -19.77
N ASP A 205 18.41 4.93 -20.47
CA ASP A 205 18.97 5.28 -21.78
C ASP A 205 19.66 6.66 -21.71
N GLU A 206 20.96 6.65 -21.38
CA GLU A 206 21.82 7.85 -21.38
C GLU A 206 22.09 8.34 -22.82
N SER A 207 21.09 8.94 -23.48
CA SER A 207 21.27 9.62 -24.75
C SER A 207 21.89 11.01 -24.57
N ASN A 208 23.21 11.05 -24.54
CA ASN A 208 24.03 12.26 -24.60
C ASN A 208 23.80 13.02 -25.93
N ASP A 209 22.99 14.08 -25.91
CA ASP A 209 22.84 15.03 -27.03
C ASP A 209 23.48 16.39 -26.71
N GLU A 210 24.28 16.87 -27.66
CA GLU A 210 25.07 18.10 -27.55
C GLU A 210 24.27 19.33 -28.00
N GLU A 211 24.54 20.46 -27.34
CA GLU A 211 24.52 21.85 -27.82
C GLU A 211 23.80 22.17 -29.16
N ASP A 212 22.75 22.99 -29.10
CA ASP A 212 22.58 24.11 -30.05
C ASP A 212 21.87 25.28 -29.35
N GLU A 213 22.59 26.40 -29.24
CA GLU A 213 22.05 27.72 -28.84
C GLU A 213 21.40 28.38 -30.06
N ASP A 214 20.25 29.09 -29.91
CA ASP A 214 20.01 30.31 -30.71
C ASP A 214 18.86 31.21 -30.17
N GLU A 215 19.29 32.40 -29.78
CA GLU A 215 18.66 33.74 -29.70
C GLU A 215 17.12 34.00 -29.80
N GLU A 216 16.64 34.71 -28.77
CA GLU A 216 15.91 36.01 -28.83
C GLU A 216 14.55 36.15 -29.58
N GLY A 217 13.51 36.61 -28.86
CA GLY A 217 12.16 36.83 -29.41
C GLY A 217 11.20 37.67 -28.56
N ASP A 218 11.64 38.84 -28.09
CA ASP A 218 10.86 39.84 -27.31
C ASP A 218 9.53 40.28 -27.97
N GLN A 219 8.41 40.26 -27.22
CA GLN A 219 7.37 41.30 -27.24
C GLN A 219 6.31 41.20 -26.11
N SER A 220 6.49 42.05 -25.09
CA SER A 220 5.51 43.03 -24.53
C SER A 220 4.00 42.72 -24.31
N ASP A 221 3.55 43.07 -23.09
CA ASP A 221 2.25 43.68 -22.70
C ASP A 221 0.96 42.83 -22.89
N GLU A 222 0.03 42.73 -21.92
CA GLU A 222 -0.69 43.83 -21.26
C GLU A 222 -1.07 43.54 -19.78
N GLU A 223 -1.26 44.63 -19.03
CA GLU A 223 -1.69 44.67 -17.63
C GLU A 223 -3.16 44.26 -17.47
N ASN A 224 -3.54 43.63 -16.35
CA ASN A 224 -4.89 43.81 -15.83
C ASN A 224 -4.91 43.83 -14.30
N ASP A 225 -5.31 44.99 -13.77
CA ASP A 225 -5.32 45.36 -12.37
C ASP A 225 -6.75 45.21 -11.83
N SER A 226 -6.96 44.31 -10.86
CA SER A 226 -8.21 44.25 -10.10
C SER A 226 -7.92 43.95 -8.63
N SER A 227 -7.49 44.99 -7.93
CA SER A 227 -7.71 45.11 -6.48
C SER A 227 -9.20 44.89 -6.13
N ASP A 228 -9.46 44.03 -5.14
CA ASP A 228 -10.61 44.23 -4.26
C ASP A 228 -10.17 44.00 -2.81
N ASP A 229 -10.73 44.81 -1.92
CA ASP A 229 -10.12 45.19 -0.64
C ASP A 229 -11.05 44.81 0.52
N SER A 230 -10.68 43.74 1.23
CA SER A 230 -11.26 43.37 2.52
C SER A 230 -10.25 42.51 3.31
N GLY A 231 -9.81 42.86 4.51
CA GLY A 231 -10.15 44.03 5.31
C GLY A 231 -10.22 43.65 6.79
N ASP A 232 -9.12 43.92 7.51
CA ASP A 232 -8.95 43.95 8.97
C ASP A 232 -9.85 43.04 9.84
N SER A 233 -9.23 41.99 10.38
CA SER A 233 -9.39 41.54 11.76
C SER A 233 -8.04 40.96 12.17
N ASP A 234 -7.15 41.82 12.68
CA ASP A 234 -6.98 42.13 14.11
C ASP A 234 -6.25 40.99 14.83
N ASP A 235 -4.92 41.08 14.81
CA ASP A 235 -3.98 40.77 15.90
C ASP A 235 -4.43 39.73 16.97
N ASP A 236 -4.27 38.44 16.66
CA ASP A 236 -4.01 37.38 17.66
C ASP A 236 -2.49 37.07 17.74
N ASP A 237 -1.67 38.13 17.85
CA ASP A 237 -0.30 38.06 18.39
C ASP A 237 -0.40 37.74 19.91
N ASP A 238 -0.32 36.47 20.33
CA ASP A 238 0.18 36.01 21.65
C ASP A 238 -0.07 34.49 21.88
N ASP A 239 0.58 33.62 21.09
CA ASP A 239 1.31 32.41 21.52
C ASP A 239 1.56 31.49 20.31
N ASP A 240 2.73 31.64 19.66
CA ASP A 240 3.29 30.66 18.71
C ASP A 240 3.73 29.39 19.47
N GLU A 241 2.79 28.72 20.13
CA GLU A 241 2.94 27.39 20.74
C GLU A 241 3.11 26.35 19.63
N ARG A 242 4.27 26.40 18.95
CA ARG A 242 4.64 25.51 17.86
C ARG A 242 4.49 24.07 18.35
N TRP A 243 3.54 23.35 17.77
CA TRP A 243 3.06 22.05 18.24
C TRP A 243 4.17 21.03 18.57
N VAL A 244 5.30 21.06 17.86
CA VAL A 244 6.49 20.23 18.13
C VAL A 244 7.12 20.44 19.53
N ASP A 245 7.13 21.68 20.04
CA ASP A 245 7.64 21.98 21.40
C ASP A 245 6.62 21.59 22.50
N GLU A 246 5.33 21.56 22.16
CA GLU A 246 4.18 21.18 23.00
C GLU A 246 3.92 19.66 23.00
N MET A 247 4.40 18.94 21.98
CA MET A 247 4.04 17.57 21.64
C MET A 247 3.93 16.63 22.85
N ASP A 248 2.74 16.03 22.96
CA ASP A 248 2.39 14.97 23.89
C ASP A 248 3.46 13.87 23.90
N SER A 249 4.15 13.74 25.03
CA SER A 249 5.35 12.91 25.13
C SER A 249 5.60 12.37 26.54
N ARG A 250 6.21 11.19 26.61
CA ARG A 250 6.54 10.46 27.85
C ARG A 250 8.04 10.19 27.94
N PRO A 251 8.60 9.89 29.13
CA PRO A 251 10.02 9.58 29.27
C PRO A 251 10.46 8.50 28.27
N ALA A 252 11.51 8.79 27.50
CA ALA A 252 11.94 7.93 26.39
C ALA A 252 12.16 6.46 26.79
N PRO A 253 12.74 6.16 27.98
CA PRO A 253 12.90 4.79 28.44
C PRO A 253 11.59 4.07 28.74
N ASP A 254 10.51 4.78 29.04
CA ASP A 254 9.21 4.18 29.36
C ASP A 254 8.44 3.87 28.06
N VAL A 255 8.46 4.77 27.07
CA VAL A 255 7.88 4.53 25.74
C VAL A 255 8.49 3.27 25.08
N LEU A 256 9.82 3.18 25.00
CA LEU A 256 10.49 2.04 24.35
C LEU A 256 10.27 0.71 25.11
N ARG A 257 10.15 0.75 26.44
CA ARG A 257 9.79 -0.44 27.24
C ARG A 257 8.33 -0.84 27.06
N ASP A 258 7.45 0.14 26.90
CA ASP A 258 6.04 -0.09 26.62
C ASP A 258 5.83 -0.67 25.21
N MET A 259 6.55 -0.23 24.18
CA MET A 259 6.54 -0.88 22.86
C MET A 259 6.90 -2.38 22.95
N ILE A 260 7.95 -2.70 23.71
CA ILE A 260 8.34 -4.10 23.99
C ILE A 260 7.24 -4.85 24.77
N ARG A 261 6.37 -4.16 25.52
CA ARG A 261 5.20 -4.75 26.19
C ARG A 261 4.04 -4.93 25.20
N TRP A 262 3.71 -3.90 24.42
CA TRP A 262 2.64 -3.92 23.40
C TRP A 262 2.80 -5.10 22.44
N TYR A 263 4.01 -5.32 21.90
CA TYR A 263 4.32 -6.49 21.06
C TYR A 263 4.22 -7.85 21.77
N LYS A 264 4.32 -7.91 23.10
CA LYS A 264 4.14 -9.15 23.88
C LYS A 264 2.69 -9.42 24.28
N GLU A 265 1.89 -8.36 24.34
CA GLU A 265 0.49 -8.36 24.76
C GLU A 265 -0.48 -8.26 23.57
N PHE A 266 0.05 -8.10 22.35
CA PHE A 266 -0.68 -7.81 21.10
C PHE A 266 -1.55 -6.54 21.16
N THR A 267 -1.16 -5.56 21.98
CA THR A 267 -1.64 -4.18 21.82
C THR A 267 -1.13 -3.58 20.50
N GLU A 268 0.05 -4.03 20.08
CA GLU A 268 0.66 -3.71 18.80
C GLU A 268 1.16 -5.01 18.15
N VAL A 269 1.10 -5.05 16.83
CA VAL A 269 1.71 -6.10 16.02
C VAL A 269 2.73 -5.50 15.06
N PRO A 270 3.73 -6.25 14.58
CA PRO A 270 4.71 -5.72 13.65
C PRO A 270 4.08 -5.35 12.31
N GLY A 271 4.48 -4.20 11.74
CA GLY A 271 3.98 -3.71 10.47
C GLY A 271 2.85 -2.67 10.60
N GLY A 272 1.90 -2.74 9.67
CA GLY A 272 0.69 -1.92 9.66
C GLY A 272 0.71 -0.70 8.74
N GLY A 273 1.73 -0.57 7.89
CA GLY A 273 1.76 0.37 6.76
C GLY A 273 1.50 -0.35 5.43
N GLU A 274 1.75 0.35 4.32
CA GLU A 274 1.50 -0.16 2.97
C GLU A 274 2.46 -1.26 2.53
N HIS A 275 3.69 -1.30 3.06
CA HIS A 275 4.67 -2.32 2.70
C HIS A 275 4.43 -3.64 3.46
N SER A 276 3.64 -3.62 4.53
CA SER A 276 3.20 -4.83 5.24
C SER A 276 2.15 -5.60 4.46
N GLY A 277 2.60 -6.61 3.71
CA GLY A 277 1.71 -7.57 3.04
C GLY A 277 0.66 -8.18 3.99
N PRO A 278 -0.52 -8.59 3.48
CA PRO A 278 -1.69 -8.96 4.28
C PRO A 278 -1.44 -10.11 5.26
N GLU A 279 -0.41 -10.93 5.05
CA GLU A 279 0.07 -11.94 6.00
C GLU A 279 0.55 -11.38 7.36
N TRP A 280 0.71 -10.06 7.49
CA TRP A 280 1.04 -9.35 8.74
C TRP A 280 -0.17 -8.67 9.39
N SER A 281 -1.38 -8.80 8.81
CA SER A 281 -2.61 -8.32 9.45
C SER A 281 -2.83 -8.97 10.82
N ALA A 282 -3.31 -8.18 11.79
CA ALA A 282 -3.48 -8.61 13.17
C ALA A 282 -4.35 -9.87 13.31
N ASP A 283 -5.39 -9.99 12.48
CA ASP A 283 -6.30 -11.14 12.41
C ASP A 283 -5.60 -12.45 12.03
N ILE A 284 -4.58 -12.38 11.18
CA ILE A 284 -3.79 -13.55 10.76
C ILE A 284 -2.72 -13.87 11.81
N ILE A 285 -1.91 -12.88 12.22
CA ILE A 285 -0.71 -13.18 13.02
C ILE A 285 -0.99 -13.38 14.51
N THR A 286 -2.00 -12.72 15.09
CA THR A 286 -2.28 -12.83 16.54
C THR A 286 -2.70 -14.25 16.97
N PRO A 287 -3.60 -14.95 16.25
CA PRO A 287 -3.90 -16.36 16.51
C PRO A 287 -2.67 -17.26 16.30
N LEU A 288 -1.86 -17.00 15.28
CA LEU A 288 -0.66 -17.78 14.98
C LEU A 288 0.42 -17.62 16.05
N TYR A 289 0.78 -16.40 16.44
CA TYR A 289 1.74 -16.17 17.52
C TYR A 289 1.31 -16.88 18.81
N THR A 290 0.03 -16.82 19.14
CA THR A 290 -0.56 -17.54 20.29
C THR A 290 -0.44 -19.06 20.14
N LYS A 291 -0.79 -19.61 18.97
CA LYS A 291 -0.66 -21.04 18.61
C LYS A 291 0.78 -21.56 18.76
N HIS A 292 1.77 -20.74 18.42
CA HIS A 292 3.19 -21.13 18.45
C HIS A 292 3.92 -20.73 19.74
N GLY A 293 3.23 -20.16 20.74
CA GLY A 293 3.77 -19.95 22.10
C GLY A 293 4.45 -18.60 22.36
N TRP A 294 4.17 -17.57 21.57
CA TRP A 294 4.53 -16.19 21.90
C TRP A 294 3.77 -15.72 23.17
N PRO A 295 4.33 -14.85 24.03
CA PRO A 295 5.69 -14.28 24.02
C PRO A 295 6.75 -15.14 24.72
N HIS A 296 6.41 -16.37 25.08
CA HIS A 296 7.22 -17.22 25.94
C HIS A 296 8.56 -17.65 25.30
N ALA A 297 9.48 -18.14 26.15
CA ALA A 297 10.80 -18.59 25.73
C ALA A 297 10.81 -19.87 24.85
N HIS A 298 9.65 -20.49 24.64
CA HIS A 298 9.47 -21.69 23.80
C HIS A 298 8.74 -21.39 22.48
N PHE A 299 8.61 -20.11 22.10
CA PHE A 299 8.02 -19.72 20.81
C PHE A 299 8.71 -20.43 19.64
N ASP A 300 7.94 -21.20 18.86
CA ASP A 300 8.41 -21.88 17.66
C ASP A 300 8.24 -20.98 16.43
N GLY A 301 9.20 -20.08 16.24
CA GLY A 301 9.21 -19.15 15.12
C GLY A 301 9.33 -19.81 13.75
N ASP A 302 9.85 -21.04 13.65
CA ASP A 302 9.94 -21.75 12.36
C ASP A 302 8.58 -22.34 11.98
N ALA A 303 7.85 -22.90 12.95
CA ALA A 303 6.48 -23.35 12.76
C ALA A 303 5.51 -22.18 12.51
N PHE A 304 5.72 -21.03 13.19
CA PHE A 304 4.96 -19.80 12.94
C PHE A 304 5.07 -19.34 11.50
N LEU A 305 6.27 -19.21 10.95
CA LEU A 305 6.47 -18.76 9.56
C LEU A 305 5.85 -19.74 8.54
N VAL A 306 5.88 -21.04 8.84
CA VAL A 306 5.21 -22.06 8.01
C VAL A 306 3.69 -21.85 8.01
N ASP A 307 3.07 -21.70 9.19
CA ASP A 307 1.62 -21.53 9.28
C ASP A 307 1.15 -20.12 8.84
N GLN A 308 2.02 -19.10 8.89
CA GLN A 308 1.78 -17.78 8.29
C GLN A 308 1.74 -17.87 6.75
N ALA A 309 2.71 -18.55 6.13
CA ALA A 309 2.70 -18.79 4.68
C ALA A 309 1.46 -19.58 4.24
N ARG A 310 1.01 -20.55 5.05
CA ARG A 310 -0.27 -21.26 4.84
C ARG A 310 -1.49 -20.33 4.94
N ALA A 311 -1.52 -19.45 5.95
CA ALA A 311 -2.62 -18.50 6.13
C ALA A 311 -2.70 -17.50 4.96
N LYS A 312 -1.56 -16.96 4.51
CA LYS A 312 -1.48 -16.12 3.31
C LYS A 312 -2.05 -16.84 2.09
N ALA A 313 -1.57 -18.05 1.82
CA ALA A 313 -2.01 -18.84 0.68
C ALA A 313 -3.51 -19.21 0.75
N ALA A 314 -4.06 -19.45 1.95
CA ALA A 314 -5.49 -19.65 2.13
C ALA A 314 -6.30 -18.38 1.82
N GLN A 315 -5.81 -17.20 2.25
CA GLN A 315 -6.41 -15.91 1.95
C GLN A 315 -6.36 -15.60 0.45
N SER A 316 -5.18 -15.62 -0.18
CA SER A 316 -5.06 -15.36 -1.62
C SER A 316 -5.84 -16.35 -2.48
N ALA A 317 -5.98 -17.61 -2.05
CA ALA A 317 -6.85 -18.57 -2.72
C ALA A 317 -8.34 -18.25 -2.56
N LYS A 318 -8.76 -17.71 -1.40
CA LYS A 318 -10.11 -17.19 -1.16
C LYS A 318 -10.38 -16.00 -2.08
N ASP A 319 -9.50 -15.00 -2.08
CA ASP A 319 -9.62 -13.79 -2.91
C ASP A 319 -9.74 -14.16 -4.40
N THR A 320 -8.86 -15.06 -4.88
CA THR A 320 -8.90 -15.61 -6.25
C THR A 320 -10.21 -16.33 -6.57
N ALA A 321 -10.83 -16.99 -5.59
CA ALA A 321 -12.12 -17.67 -5.77
C ALA A 321 -13.30 -16.69 -5.71
N GLU A 322 -13.18 -15.61 -4.93
CA GLU A 322 -14.19 -14.55 -4.74
C GLU A 322 -14.11 -13.45 -5.80
N GLU A 323 -13.04 -13.37 -6.60
CA GLU A 323 -12.86 -12.46 -7.76
C GLU A 323 -14.11 -12.31 -8.67
N PRO A 324 -14.86 -13.37 -9.03
CA PRO A 324 -16.12 -13.23 -9.78
C PRO A 324 -17.21 -12.45 -9.03
N LEU A 325 -17.22 -12.50 -7.69
CA LEU A 325 -18.11 -11.70 -6.83
C LEU A 325 -17.55 -10.28 -6.63
N HIS A 326 -16.24 -10.10 -6.41
CA HIS A 326 -15.63 -8.78 -6.33
C HIS A 326 -15.89 -7.97 -7.61
N ARG A 327 -15.62 -8.55 -8.77
CA ARG A 327 -15.90 -7.93 -10.07
C ARG A 327 -17.40 -7.66 -10.31
N LEU A 328 -18.29 -8.53 -9.83
CA LEU A 328 -19.73 -8.28 -9.89
C LEU A 328 -20.13 -7.11 -8.97
N ASN A 329 -19.55 -7.05 -7.77
CA ASN A 329 -19.81 -6.02 -6.78
C ASN A 329 -19.23 -4.68 -7.22
N ALA A 330 -18.01 -4.60 -7.78
CA ALA A 330 -17.46 -3.37 -8.36
C ALA A 330 -18.35 -2.80 -9.49
N LEU A 331 -18.82 -3.65 -10.41
CA LEU A 331 -19.74 -3.23 -11.47
C LEU A 331 -21.10 -2.72 -10.94
N ARG A 332 -21.53 -3.18 -9.77
CA ARG A 332 -22.74 -2.72 -9.05
C ARG A 332 -22.49 -1.52 -8.14
N GLY A 333 -21.34 -1.46 -7.48
CA GLY A 333 -20.94 -0.53 -6.42
C GLY A 333 -20.31 0.77 -6.94
N GLY A 334 -19.91 0.82 -8.21
CA GLY A 334 -19.80 2.07 -8.99
C GLY A 334 -21.15 2.75 -9.23
N ARG A 335 -22.09 2.60 -8.31
CA ARG A 335 -23.30 3.38 -8.09
C ARG A 335 -23.11 3.97 -6.71
N SER A 336 -22.65 5.22 -6.62
CA SER A 336 -22.93 5.97 -5.41
C SER A 336 -24.47 6.12 -5.30
N ASP A 337 -25.00 6.27 -4.09
CA ASP A 337 -26.45 6.50 -3.92
C ASP A 337 -26.91 7.84 -4.57
N ASP A 338 -25.97 8.70 -4.97
CA ASP A 338 -26.19 9.93 -5.75
C ASP A 338 -26.08 9.71 -7.29
N ASP A 339 -25.45 8.63 -7.77
CA ASP A 339 -25.26 8.29 -9.20
C ASP A 339 -26.28 7.26 -9.74
N ASP A 340 -27.19 6.76 -8.90
CA ASP A 340 -28.22 5.77 -9.29
C ASP A 340 -29.15 6.30 -10.43
N ASP A 341 -29.11 7.62 -10.65
CA ASP A 341 -29.82 8.38 -11.68
C ASP A 341 -29.04 8.52 -13.02
N ASP A 342 -27.77 8.11 -13.14
CA ASP A 342 -26.95 8.38 -14.34
C ASP A 342 -26.84 7.19 -15.34
N ASP A 343 -27.15 5.98 -14.88
CA ASP A 343 -27.02 4.71 -15.64
C ASP A 343 -28.32 4.31 -16.41
N ASP A 344 -29.49 4.87 -16.06
CA ASP A 344 -30.71 4.75 -16.87
C ASP A 344 -30.55 5.56 -18.17
N ASP A 345 -30.99 4.98 -19.30
CA ASP A 345 -31.10 5.73 -20.54
C ASP A 345 -31.99 6.97 -20.38
N ASN A 346 -32.88 7.03 -19.39
CA ASN A 346 -33.77 8.17 -19.12
C ASN A 346 -33.33 9.04 -17.93
N GLY A 347 -32.17 8.75 -17.34
CA GLY A 347 -31.63 9.42 -16.17
C GLY A 347 -31.29 10.91 -16.37
N PRO A 348 -31.22 11.73 -15.30
CA PRO A 348 -30.84 13.14 -15.36
C PRO A 348 -29.61 13.48 -16.22
N ALA A 349 -28.44 12.82 -16.13
CA ALA A 349 -27.36 13.15 -17.06
C ALA A 349 -27.65 12.77 -18.51
N MET A 350 -28.32 11.65 -18.75
CA MET A 350 -28.74 11.29 -20.09
C MET A 350 -29.75 12.29 -20.67
N GLN A 351 -30.61 12.87 -19.84
CA GLN A 351 -31.47 13.98 -20.25
C GLN A 351 -30.69 15.28 -20.46
N ARG A 352 -29.76 15.65 -19.57
CA ARG A 352 -28.84 16.80 -19.74
C ARG A 352 -28.08 16.73 -21.08
N ARG A 353 -27.56 15.54 -21.45
CA ARG A 353 -26.89 15.30 -22.75
C ARG A 353 -27.84 15.44 -23.95
N ARG A 354 -29.10 14.99 -23.84
CA ARG A 354 -30.14 15.21 -24.88
C ARG A 354 -30.52 16.68 -25.03
N ASP A 355 -30.66 17.39 -23.93
CA ASP A 355 -31.02 18.82 -23.92
C ASP A 355 -29.86 19.66 -24.48
N LYS A 356 -28.61 19.32 -24.14
CA LYS A 356 -27.40 19.90 -24.76
C LYS A 356 -27.39 19.68 -26.28
N LEU A 357 -27.70 18.47 -26.75
CA LEU A 357 -27.84 18.19 -28.18
C LEU A 357 -28.96 19.01 -28.85
N ALA A 358 -30.11 19.14 -28.21
CA ALA A 358 -31.23 19.94 -28.71
C ALA A 358 -30.88 21.43 -28.82
N ALA A 359 -30.07 21.96 -27.89
CA ALA A 359 -29.56 23.33 -27.95
C ALA A 359 -28.44 23.52 -28.99
N ALA A 360 -27.50 22.56 -29.09
CA ALA A 360 -26.33 22.65 -29.95
C ALA A 360 -26.67 22.69 -31.45
N ALA A 361 -27.79 22.09 -31.86
CA ALA A 361 -28.30 22.15 -33.24
C ALA A 361 -28.58 23.60 -33.76
N ALA A 362 -28.64 24.60 -32.87
CA ALA A 362 -28.75 26.01 -33.23
C ALA A 362 -27.41 26.77 -33.23
N ALA A 363 -26.34 26.19 -32.71
CA ALA A 363 -25.02 26.83 -32.57
C ALA A 363 -24.14 26.61 -33.82
N GLY A 364 -24.04 25.37 -34.29
CA GLY A 364 -23.22 25.03 -35.45
C GLY A 364 -23.13 23.51 -35.68
N VAL A 365 -22.49 23.12 -36.78
CA VAL A 365 -22.37 21.70 -37.18
C VAL A 365 -21.38 20.95 -36.28
N ASP A 366 -20.32 21.61 -35.81
CA ASP A 366 -19.34 20.99 -34.93
C ASP A 366 -19.91 20.80 -33.52
N GLU A 367 -20.53 21.84 -32.97
CA GLU A 367 -21.18 21.82 -31.65
C GLU A 367 -22.30 20.76 -31.59
N GLU A 368 -23.12 20.65 -32.64
CA GLU A 368 -24.12 19.59 -32.74
C GLU A 368 -23.45 18.20 -32.69
N TYR A 369 -22.35 18.00 -33.42
CA TYR A 369 -21.67 16.72 -33.47
C TYR A 369 -20.83 16.39 -32.22
N VAL A 370 -20.33 17.39 -31.50
CA VAL A 370 -19.74 17.21 -30.15
C VAL A 370 -20.81 16.73 -29.18
N ALA A 371 -21.99 17.35 -29.17
CA ALA A 371 -23.10 16.88 -28.34
C ALA A 371 -23.62 15.49 -28.76
N ARG A 372 -23.57 15.14 -30.06
CA ARG A 372 -23.84 13.77 -30.55
C ARG A 372 -22.78 12.77 -30.09
N TRP A 373 -21.50 13.16 -30.04
CA TRP A 373 -20.41 12.32 -29.54
C TRP A 373 -20.62 12.00 -28.07
N GLU A 374 -20.77 13.02 -27.23
CA GLU A 374 -20.98 12.87 -25.78
C GLU A 374 -22.20 11.98 -25.46
N LEU A 375 -23.33 12.19 -26.16
CA LEU A 375 -24.53 11.39 -25.98
C LEU A 375 -24.34 9.94 -26.46
N TRP A 376 -23.68 9.73 -27.60
CA TRP A 376 -23.41 8.39 -28.12
C TRP A 376 -22.42 7.63 -27.23
N HIS A 377 -21.34 8.27 -26.81
CA HIS A 377 -20.30 7.71 -25.97
C HIS A 377 -20.88 7.27 -24.62
N ALA A 378 -21.72 8.10 -23.99
CA ALA A 378 -22.44 7.72 -22.78
C ALA A 378 -23.40 6.52 -23.01
N GLN A 379 -24.19 6.51 -24.09
CA GLN A 379 -25.05 5.36 -24.41
C GLN A 379 -24.26 4.07 -24.64
N TRP A 380 -23.13 4.17 -25.32
CA TRP A 380 -22.25 3.04 -25.61
C TRP A 380 -21.57 2.52 -24.35
N MET A 381 -21.07 3.40 -23.47
CA MET A 381 -20.52 3.02 -22.16
C MET A 381 -21.58 2.37 -21.27
N ASN A 382 -22.80 2.91 -21.18
CA ASN A 382 -23.89 2.28 -20.42
C ASN A 382 -24.27 0.92 -21.00
N GLN A 383 -24.26 0.74 -22.33
CA GLN A 383 -24.45 -0.58 -22.97
C GLN A 383 -23.32 -1.55 -22.65
N ARG A 384 -22.06 -1.10 -22.71
CA ARG A 384 -20.85 -1.87 -22.37
C ARG A 384 -20.87 -2.32 -20.92
N ARG A 385 -21.17 -1.41 -19.98
CA ARG A 385 -21.37 -1.70 -18.54
C ARG A 385 -22.46 -2.76 -18.32
N ARG A 386 -23.62 -2.63 -18.97
CA ARG A 386 -24.72 -3.61 -18.88
C ARG A 386 -24.37 -4.99 -19.47
N LEU A 387 -23.49 -5.06 -20.48
CA LEU A 387 -22.97 -6.33 -20.99
C LEU A 387 -21.99 -6.96 -20.01
N LEU A 388 -21.00 -6.20 -19.54
CA LEU A 388 -20.03 -6.63 -18.53
C LEU A 388 -20.71 -7.10 -17.24
N LEU A 389 -21.76 -6.41 -16.78
CA LEU A 389 -22.55 -6.81 -15.63
C LEU A 389 -23.21 -8.18 -15.83
N ARG A 390 -23.84 -8.44 -16.99
CA ARG A 390 -24.45 -9.74 -17.29
C ARG A 390 -23.41 -10.87 -17.42
N GLU A 391 -22.23 -10.55 -17.95
CA GLU A 391 -21.11 -11.48 -18.04
C GLU A 391 -20.56 -11.83 -16.65
N ALA A 392 -20.41 -10.82 -15.78
CA ALA A 392 -20.01 -10.98 -14.39
C ALA A 392 -21.05 -11.74 -13.56
N GLU A 393 -22.34 -11.40 -13.66
CA GLU A 393 -23.44 -12.17 -13.04
C GLU A 393 -23.43 -13.63 -13.49
N GLY A 394 -23.24 -13.87 -14.79
CA GLY A 394 -23.10 -15.22 -15.32
C GLY A 394 -21.83 -15.93 -14.84
N ALA A 395 -20.73 -15.22 -14.62
CA ALA A 395 -19.49 -15.78 -14.09
C ALA A 395 -19.61 -16.13 -12.60
N ALA A 396 -20.12 -15.20 -11.80
CA ALA A 396 -20.42 -15.37 -10.38
C ALA A 396 -21.37 -16.56 -10.14
N GLU A 397 -22.49 -16.66 -10.85
CA GLU A 397 -23.42 -17.79 -10.70
C GLU A 397 -22.80 -19.15 -11.09
N ARG A 398 -21.81 -19.17 -12.00
CA ARG A 398 -21.09 -20.39 -12.39
C ARG A 398 -19.98 -20.78 -11.42
N ALA A 399 -19.25 -19.81 -10.88
CA ALA A 399 -18.09 -20.02 -10.00
C ALA A 399 -18.49 -20.13 -8.53
N CYS A 400 -19.40 -19.26 -8.10
CA CYS A 400 -19.86 -19.07 -6.73
C CYS A 400 -21.39 -19.26 -6.63
N PRO A 401 -21.94 -20.44 -6.96
CA PRO A 401 -23.38 -20.69 -6.91
C PRO A 401 -23.92 -20.42 -5.50
N ALA A 402 -24.99 -19.64 -5.40
CA ALA A 402 -25.55 -19.14 -4.13
C ALA A 402 -24.55 -18.36 -3.24
N GLY A 403 -23.54 -17.72 -3.85
CA GLY A 403 -22.53 -16.91 -3.14
C GLY A 403 -21.38 -17.71 -2.53
N VAL A 404 -21.34 -19.04 -2.70
CA VAL A 404 -20.29 -19.90 -2.11
C VAL A 404 -19.24 -20.24 -3.17
N CYS A 405 -18.13 -19.49 -3.18
CA CYS A 405 -17.03 -19.67 -4.14
C CYS A 405 -16.16 -20.90 -3.84
N GLN A 406 -15.94 -21.20 -2.56
CA GLN A 406 -15.16 -22.36 -2.12
C GLN A 406 -16.02 -23.27 -1.24
N LYS A 407 -15.93 -24.59 -1.46
CA LYS A 407 -16.57 -25.56 -0.57
C LYS A 407 -15.70 -25.79 0.66
N PRO A 408 -16.26 -25.87 1.88
CA PRO A 408 -15.50 -26.13 3.10
C PRO A 408 -14.61 -27.39 3.03
N GLU A 409 -15.07 -28.43 2.30
CA GLU A 409 -14.33 -29.69 2.13
C GLU A 409 -13.21 -29.61 1.06
N GLU A 410 -13.05 -28.46 0.40
CA GLU A 410 -12.06 -28.23 -0.65
C GLU A 410 -11.04 -27.14 -0.28
N LEU A 411 -11.18 -26.47 0.87
CA LEU A 411 -10.29 -25.38 1.32
C LEU A 411 -8.80 -25.79 1.32
N VAL A 412 -8.47 -26.97 1.83
CA VAL A 412 -7.09 -27.50 1.83
C VAL A 412 -6.55 -27.78 0.42
N LEU A 413 -7.42 -27.95 -0.59
CA LEU A 413 -7.01 -28.10 -2.00
C LEU A 413 -6.79 -26.73 -2.66
N TRP A 414 -7.52 -25.71 -2.24
CA TRP A 414 -7.31 -24.31 -2.63
C TRP A 414 -6.00 -23.76 -2.03
N GLU A 415 -5.80 -23.96 -0.73
CA GLU A 415 -4.54 -23.66 -0.03
C GLU A 415 -3.35 -24.37 -0.70
N LEU A 416 -3.47 -25.67 -1.01
CA LEU A 416 -2.41 -26.43 -1.68
C LEU A 416 -2.12 -25.94 -3.10
N ARG A 417 -3.15 -25.45 -3.82
CA ARG A 417 -2.99 -24.86 -5.16
C ARG A 417 -2.12 -23.61 -5.06
N GLN A 418 -2.48 -22.69 -4.17
CA GLN A 418 -1.78 -21.42 -3.99
C GLN A 418 -0.35 -21.62 -3.45
N LEU A 419 -0.17 -22.44 -2.41
CA LEU A 419 1.18 -22.75 -1.87
C LEU A 419 2.13 -23.35 -2.90
N ARG A 420 1.61 -23.98 -3.97
CA ARG A 420 2.44 -24.49 -5.06
C ARG A 420 2.88 -23.37 -6.00
N GLU A 421 2.02 -22.41 -6.30
CA GLU A 421 2.36 -21.19 -7.06
C GLU A 421 3.40 -20.37 -6.26
N ASP A 422 3.10 -20.04 -5.00
CA ASP A 422 3.98 -19.27 -4.12
C ASP A 422 5.35 -19.94 -3.90
N SER A 423 5.38 -21.26 -3.64
CA SER A 423 6.65 -21.98 -3.44
C SER A 423 7.52 -22.04 -4.70
N TRP A 424 6.94 -21.90 -5.89
CA TRP A 424 7.71 -21.74 -7.13
C TRP A 424 8.15 -20.29 -7.37
N ALA A 425 7.34 -19.30 -7.01
CA ALA A 425 7.71 -17.90 -7.05
C ALA A 425 8.95 -17.62 -6.17
N GLU A 426 8.94 -18.06 -4.91
CA GLU A 426 10.07 -17.92 -3.98
C GLU A 426 11.33 -18.69 -4.44
N GLN A 427 11.15 -19.82 -5.13
CA GLN A 427 12.26 -20.51 -5.79
C GLN A 427 12.80 -19.76 -7.02
N ARG A 428 12.01 -18.89 -7.68
CA ARG A 428 12.50 -18.00 -8.76
C ARG A 428 13.36 -16.90 -8.14
N THR A 429 12.85 -16.19 -7.14
CA THR A 429 13.56 -15.13 -6.40
C THR A 429 14.90 -15.62 -5.85
N LEU A 430 14.93 -16.81 -5.25
CA LEU A 430 16.18 -17.42 -4.80
C LEU A 430 17.17 -17.68 -5.95
N LYS A 431 16.72 -18.14 -7.12
CA LYS A 431 17.60 -18.34 -8.30
C LYS A 431 18.12 -17.03 -8.86
N GLU A 432 17.35 -15.95 -8.76
CA GLU A 432 17.71 -14.61 -9.22
C GLU A 432 18.81 -14.02 -8.31
N CYS A 433 18.59 -13.97 -6.99
CA CYS A 433 19.63 -13.57 -6.03
C CYS A 433 20.90 -14.44 -6.16
N GLN A 434 20.75 -15.75 -6.42
CA GLN A 434 21.89 -16.65 -6.68
C GLN A 434 22.60 -16.39 -8.02
N GLN A 435 21.97 -15.73 -8.99
CA GLN A 435 22.62 -15.34 -10.25
C GLN A 435 23.32 -14.00 -10.09
N GLU A 436 22.64 -13.03 -9.50
CA GLU A 436 23.15 -11.70 -9.16
C GLU A 436 24.43 -11.79 -8.32
N ALA A 437 24.40 -12.55 -7.22
CA ALA A 437 25.58 -12.76 -6.37
C ALA A 437 26.77 -13.38 -7.12
N LYS A 438 26.52 -14.28 -8.09
CA LYS A 438 27.59 -14.85 -8.94
C LYS A 438 28.12 -13.86 -9.96
N TYR A 439 27.29 -12.91 -10.42
CA TYR A 439 27.69 -11.87 -11.35
C TYR A 439 28.59 -10.84 -10.64
N ALA A 440 28.17 -10.36 -9.47
CA ALA A 440 28.97 -9.48 -8.62
C ALA A 440 30.32 -10.12 -8.21
N GLU A 441 30.33 -11.41 -7.86
CA GLU A 441 31.57 -12.17 -7.61
C GLU A 441 32.51 -12.22 -8.83
N ALA A 442 31.95 -12.25 -10.06
CA ALA A 442 32.72 -12.36 -11.30
C ALA A 442 33.32 -11.01 -11.75
N GLU A 443 32.53 -9.92 -11.66
CA GLU A 443 33.00 -8.55 -11.97
C GLU A 443 33.86 -7.97 -10.83
N GLY A 444 33.80 -8.56 -9.64
CA GLY A 444 34.64 -8.18 -8.50
C GLY A 444 34.12 -6.96 -7.73
N GLU A 445 32.82 -6.68 -7.88
CA GLU A 445 32.09 -5.64 -7.17
C GLU A 445 32.09 -5.92 -5.66
N LYS A 446 32.31 -4.86 -4.87
CA LYS A 446 32.47 -4.98 -3.40
C LYS A 446 31.61 -4.03 -2.61
N GLU A 447 31.02 -3.02 -3.25
CA GLU A 447 30.30 -1.97 -2.55
C GLU A 447 28.95 -2.48 -2.01
N ASP A 448 28.25 -3.39 -2.73
CA ASP A 448 27.05 -4.10 -2.23
C ASP A 448 27.28 -5.59 -1.85
N ALA A 449 28.52 -6.03 -1.62
CA ALA A 449 28.77 -7.45 -1.31
C ALA A 449 28.04 -7.95 -0.04
N ARG A 450 27.65 -7.04 0.87
CA ARG A 450 26.88 -7.34 2.07
C ARG A 450 25.36 -7.33 1.83
N GLY A 451 24.82 -6.40 1.05
CA GLY A 451 23.39 -6.38 0.76
C GLY A 451 22.98 -7.60 -0.05
N LEU A 452 23.77 -7.97 -1.06
CA LEU A 452 23.66 -9.24 -1.78
C LEU A 452 23.63 -10.47 -0.86
N GLU A 453 24.54 -10.55 0.14
CA GLU A 453 24.54 -11.67 1.09
C GLU A 453 23.28 -11.68 1.97
N ILE A 454 22.77 -10.52 2.35
CA ILE A 454 21.54 -10.37 3.13
C ILE A 454 20.31 -10.80 2.30
N ARG A 455 20.15 -10.28 1.07
CA ARG A 455 19.08 -10.64 0.14
C ARG A 455 19.06 -12.14 -0.12
N LEU A 456 20.21 -12.73 -0.45
CA LEU A 456 20.35 -14.17 -0.69
C LEU A 456 19.91 -15.02 0.52
N ARG A 457 20.36 -14.67 1.74
CA ARG A 457 19.97 -15.40 2.97
C ARG A 457 18.49 -15.22 3.32
N HIS A 458 17.87 -14.10 2.97
CA HIS A 458 16.43 -13.92 3.12
C HIS A 458 15.67 -14.84 2.15
N ALA A 459 16.00 -14.79 0.85
CA ALA A 459 15.39 -15.63 -0.17
C ALA A 459 15.55 -17.14 0.11
N GLU A 460 16.72 -17.58 0.61
CA GLU A 460 16.94 -18.97 1.03
C GLU A 460 15.95 -19.43 2.12
N ARG A 461 15.69 -18.57 3.11
CA ARG A 461 14.77 -18.89 4.21
C ARG A 461 13.31 -18.83 3.78
N LYS A 462 12.94 -17.86 2.94
CA LYS A 462 11.57 -17.72 2.43
C LYS A 462 11.21 -18.92 1.56
N ALA A 463 12.07 -19.29 0.60
CA ALA A 463 11.91 -20.49 -0.22
C ALA A 463 11.82 -21.80 0.60
N GLU A 464 12.65 -21.98 1.63
CA GLU A 464 12.57 -23.15 2.53
C GLU A 464 11.29 -23.16 3.39
N THR A 465 10.80 -21.99 3.81
CA THR A 465 9.54 -21.84 4.55
C THR A 465 8.35 -22.25 3.70
N TYR A 466 8.23 -21.70 2.48
CA TYR A 466 7.16 -22.05 1.55
C TYR A 466 7.22 -23.52 1.11
N ARG A 467 8.42 -24.08 0.92
CA ARG A 467 8.58 -25.52 0.66
C ARG A 467 8.01 -26.38 1.79
N ARG A 468 8.26 -26.01 3.06
CA ARG A 468 7.70 -26.70 4.24
C ARG A 468 6.19 -26.52 4.34
N ALA A 469 5.66 -25.33 4.09
CA ALA A 469 4.22 -25.05 4.08
C ALA A 469 3.50 -25.89 3.03
N TYR A 470 4.01 -25.92 1.79
CA TYR A 470 3.51 -26.77 0.72
C TYR A 470 3.56 -28.27 1.08
N GLU A 471 4.67 -28.76 1.66
CA GLU A 471 4.77 -30.17 2.10
C GLU A 471 3.79 -30.53 3.22
N ALA A 472 3.55 -29.63 4.18
CA ALA A 472 2.57 -29.80 5.25
C ALA A 472 1.14 -29.81 4.71
N CYS A 473 0.76 -28.78 3.95
CA CYS A 473 -0.56 -28.69 3.32
C CYS A 473 -0.83 -29.87 2.36
N LYS A 474 0.20 -30.38 1.67
CA LYS A 474 0.08 -31.56 0.80
C LYS A 474 -0.23 -32.84 1.59
N ALA A 475 0.35 -32.99 2.79
CA ALA A 475 0.05 -34.11 3.67
C ALA A 475 -1.36 -34.00 4.28
N ASP A 476 -1.84 -32.78 4.55
CA ASP A 476 -3.21 -32.51 4.99
C ASP A 476 -4.22 -32.80 3.86
N ALA A 477 -3.95 -32.32 2.64
CA ALA A 477 -4.77 -32.56 1.45
C ALA A 477 -4.91 -34.05 1.11
N GLU A 478 -3.83 -34.84 1.16
CA GLU A 478 -3.92 -36.29 0.91
C GLU A 478 -4.64 -37.04 2.04
N ARG A 479 -4.66 -36.50 3.27
CA ARG A 479 -5.44 -37.05 4.40
C ARG A 479 -6.93 -36.79 4.25
N GLU A 480 -7.30 -35.57 3.85
CA GLU A 480 -8.70 -35.08 3.88
C GLU A 480 -9.40 -35.22 2.52
N CYS A 481 -8.64 -35.16 1.43
CA CYS A 481 -9.09 -35.25 0.05
C CYS A 481 -8.20 -36.21 -0.77
N PRO A 482 -8.14 -37.52 -0.44
CA PRO A 482 -7.15 -38.44 -0.99
C PRO A 482 -7.18 -38.52 -2.52
N GLY A 483 -6.02 -38.32 -3.16
CA GLY A 483 -5.87 -38.34 -4.61
C GLY A 483 -6.64 -37.25 -5.37
N ARG A 484 -7.17 -36.22 -4.69
CA ARG A 484 -7.77 -35.04 -5.32
C ARG A 484 -6.72 -33.93 -5.45
N SER A 485 -6.84 -33.12 -6.50
CA SER A 485 -6.08 -31.89 -6.68
C SER A 485 -6.91 -30.93 -7.53
N LEU A 486 -6.82 -29.62 -7.27
CA LEU A 486 -7.29 -28.62 -8.23
C LEU A 486 -6.33 -28.56 -9.43
N PRO A 487 -6.83 -28.23 -10.63
CA PRO A 487 -5.98 -28.01 -11.79
C PRO A 487 -5.14 -26.73 -11.62
N LEU A 488 -3.97 -26.76 -12.25
CA LEU A 488 -3.08 -25.62 -12.47
C LEU A 488 -2.77 -25.59 -13.96
N GLY A 489 -2.76 -24.41 -14.55
CA GLY A 489 -2.30 -24.22 -15.93
C GLY A 489 -0.79 -24.40 -16.07
N ARG A 490 -0.33 -24.31 -17.32
CA ARG A 490 1.09 -24.29 -17.66
C ARG A 490 1.74 -23.02 -17.14
N GLY A 491 3.05 -23.07 -16.94
CA GLY A 491 3.84 -21.96 -16.39
C GLY A 491 4.08 -22.03 -14.90
N VAL A 492 3.16 -22.60 -14.11
CA VAL A 492 3.29 -22.59 -12.63
C VAL A 492 4.59 -23.23 -12.13
N GLU A 493 5.05 -24.32 -12.75
CA GLU A 493 6.27 -25.02 -12.32
C GLU A 493 7.60 -24.37 -12.78
N GLU A 494 7.54 -23.37 -13.68
CA GLU A 494 8.74 -22.67 -14.18
C GLU A 494 8.75 -21.17 -13.80
N MET A 495 7.56 -20.56 -13.81
CA MET A 495 7.29 -19.13 -13.70
C MET A 495 6.41 -18.78 -12.48
N GLY A 496 5.91 -19.76 -11.70
CA GLY A 496 5.03 -19.50 -10.56
C GLY A 496 3.69 -18.83 -10.92
N LEU A 497 3.30 -18.83 -12.20
CA LEU A 497 2.12 -18.14 -12.73
C LEU A 497 1.30 -19.06 -13.63
N ASP A 498 -0.03 -18.98 -13.55
CA ASP A 498 -0.97 -19.70 -14.42
C ASP A 498 -1.08 -18.98 -15.79
N LEU A 499 -0.17 -19.31 -16.69
CA LEU A 499 -0.09 -18.67 -18.01
C LEU A 499 -1.29 -19.03 -18.92
N ASP A 500 -1.95 -20.16 -18.70
CA ASP A 500 -3.15 -20.54 -19.44
C ASP A 500 -4.35 -19.65 -19.05
N GLU A 501 -4.52 -19.32 -17.76
CA GLU A 501 -5.54 -18.38 -17.32
C GLU A 501 -5.22 -16.94 -17.72
N ARG A 502 -3.96 -16.47 -17.59
CA ARG A 502 -3.55 -15.13 -18.07
C ARG A 502 -3.78 -14.98 -19.58
N LEU A 503 -3.48 -16.01 -20.38
CA LEU A 503 -3.75 -15.99 -21.83
C LEU A 503 -5.25 -15.83 -22.12
N LYS A 504 -6.12 -16.54 -21.39
CA LYS A 504 -7.58 -16.46 -21.50
C LYS A 504 -8.14 -15.08 -21.10
N GLN A 505 -7.56 -14.44 -20.09
CA GLN A 505 -7.88 -13.05 -19.73
C GLN A 505 -7.50 -12.08 -20.86
N LEU A 506 -6.29 -12.19 -21.40
CA LEU A 506 -5.78 -11.33 -22.48
C LEU A 506 -6.57 -11.51 -23.80
N ASP A 507 -6.91 -12.76 -24.18
CA ASP A 507 -7.80 -13.04 -25.32
C ASP A 507 -9.15 -12.32 -25.17
N SER A 508 -9.74 -12.36 -23.96
CA SER A 508 -11.03 -11.71 -23.67
C SER A 508 -10.96 -10.18 -23.73
N SER A 509 -9.85 -9.58 -23.27
CA SER A 509 -9.61 -8.13 -23.37
C SER A 509 -9.37 -7.67 -24.81
N ILE A 510 -8.65 -8.46 -25.62
CA ILE A 510 -8.44 -8.19 -27.05
C ILE A 510 -9.75 -8.22 -27.83
N GLU A 511 -10.64 -9.19 -27.57
CA GLU A 511 -11.95 -9.25 -28.22
C GLU A 511 -12.80 -8.01 -27.88
N ARG A 512 -12.84 -7.61 -26.60
CA ARG A 512 -13.55 -6.42 -26.13
C ARG A 512 -13.04 -5.14 -26.80
N LEU A 513 -11.74 -4.85 -26.70
CA LEU A 513 -11.12 -3.66 -27.31
C LEU A 513 -11.31 -3.62 -28.84
N GLY A 514 -11.26 -4.77 -29.51
CA GLY A 514 -11.55 -4.87 -30.95
C GLY A 514 -13.01 -4.51 -31.32
N GLN A 515 -13.98 -4.79 -30.44
CA GLN A 515 -15.38 -4.35 -30.61
C GLN A 515 -15.55 -2.85 -30.33
N ASP A 516 -14.82 -2.34 -29.33
CA ASP A 516 -14.82 -0.92 -28.93
C ASP A 516 -14.30 -0.03 -30.08
N ILE A 517 -13.09 -0.31 -30.58
CA ILE A 517 -12.45 0.34 -31.75
C ILE A 517 -13.36 0.33 -32.98
N LYS A 518 -14.03 -0.79 -33.25
CA LYS A 518 -14.96 -0.92 -34.37
C LYS A 518 -16.17 0.01 -34.20
N SER A 519 -16.69 0.13 -32.99
CA SER A 519 -17.85 0.96 -32.67
C SER A 519 -17.54 2.45 -32.85
N ILE A 520 -16.38 2.90 -32.36
CA ILE A 520 -15.89 4.27 -32.54
C ILE A 520 -15.68 4.58 -34.04
N ASN A 521 -15.01 3.68 -34.77
CA ASN A 521 -14.83 3.80 -36.22
C ASN A 521 -16.15 3.87 -37.01
N GLU A 522 -17.19 3.12 -36.60
CA GLU A 522 -18.51 3.17 -37.22
C GLU A 522 -19.22 4.51 -36.95
N TRP A 523 -19.06 5.08 -35.75
CA TRP A 523 -19.55 6.43 -35.43
C TRP A 523 -18.82 7.53 -36.24
N MET A 524 -17.48 7.48 -36.29
CA MET A 524 -16.65 8.49 -36.97
C MET A 524 -16.97 8.62 -38.47
N ARG A 525 -17.36 7.53 -39.15
CA ARG A 525 -17.82 7.55 -40.55
C ARG A 525 -19.07 8.41 -40.78
N GLY A 526 -19.85 8.69 -39.73
CA GLY A 526 -21.02 9.56 -39.77
C GLY A 526 -20.74 11.05 -39.54
N VAL A 527 -19.48 11.43 -39.24
CA VAL A 527 -19.09 12.80 -38.87
C VAL A 527 -18.75 13.63 -40.11
N PRO A 528 -19.46 14.75 -40.37
CA PRO A 528 -19.24 15.59 -41.54
C PRO A 528 -17.90 16.33 -41.48
N GLU A 529 -17.42 16.81 -42.61
CA GLU A 529 -16.18 17.63 -42.69
C GLU A 529 -16.25 18.92 -41.86
N GLY A 530 -17.46 19.45 -41.64
CA GLY A 530 -17.71 20.65 -40.82
C GLY A 530 -17.77 20.40 -39.31
N ALA A 531 -17.33 19.25 -38.81
CA ALA A 531 -17.28 18.91 -37.39
C ALA A 531 -15.89 18.43 -36.93
N PRO A 532 -14.86 19.30 -36.96
CA PRO A 532 -13.49 18.93 -36.62
C PRO A 532 -13.29 18.59 -35.14
N THR A 533 -13.92 19.30 -34.20
CA THR A 533 -13.79 19.04 -32.75
C THR A 533 -14.39 17.68 -32.40
N ALA A 534 -15.58 17.40 -32.92
CA ALA A 534 -16.25 16.12 -32.70
C ALA A 534 -15.44 14.93 -33.27
N ARG A 535 -14.76 15.14 -34.41
CA ARG A 535 -13.86 14.14 -34.98
C ARG A 535 -12.59 13.96 -34.13
N ASN A 536 -12.04 15.03 -33.57
CA ASN A 536 -10.86 14.97 -32.71
C ASN A 536 -11.15 14.17 -31.43
N LEU A 537 -12.24 14.48 -30.71
CA LEU A 537 -12.65 13.74 -29.51
C LEU A 537 -12.80 12.23 -29.75
N ALA A 538 -13.40 11.84 -30.88
CA ALA A 538 -13.52 10.44 -31.25
C ALA A 538 -12.20 9.80 -31.71
N GLN A 539 -11.28 10.58 -32.30
CA GLN A 539 -9.93 10.13 -32.63
C GLN A 539 -9.11 9.89 -31.36
N THR A 540 -9.17 10.77 -30.35
CA THR A 540 -8.44 10.58 -29.07
C THR A 540 -8.85 9.29 -28.37
N GLU A 541 -10.16 9.00 -28.27
CA GLU A 541 -10.64 7.75 -27.64
C GLU A 541 -10.32 6.51 -28.50
N LEU A 542 -10.28 6.66 -29.83
CA LEU A 542 -9.82 5.61 -30.74
C LEU A 542 -8.32 5.32 -30.54
N ASP A 543 -7.47 6.34 -30.53
CA ASP A 543 -6.02 6.23 -30.36
C ASP A 543 -5.69 5.56 -29.02
N ARG A 544 -6.34 5.99 -27.93
CA ARG A 544 -6.26 5.35 -26.60
C ARG A 544 -6.64 3.87 -26.65
N SER A 545 -7.75 3.54 -27.30
CA SER A 545 -8.23 2.16 -27.42
C SER A 545 -7.28 1.29 -28.26
N GLU A 546 -6.70 1.85 -29.33
CA GLU A 546 -5.72 1.17 -30.19
C GLU A 546 -4.39 0.95 -29.46
N GLN A 547 -3.90 1.92 -28.69
CA GLN A 547 -2.72 1.79 -27.83
C GLN A 547 -2.92 0.68 -26.78
N GLN A 548 -4.05 0.68 -26.06
CA GLN A 548 -4.35 -0.36 -25.08
C GLN A 548 -4.46 -1.76 -25.73
N LEU A 549 -5.05 -1.84 -26.92
CA LEU A 549 -5.15 -3.11 -27.67
C LEU A 549 -3.78 -3.63 -28.08
N GLU A 550 -2.86 -2.77 -28.51
CA GLU A 550 -1.52 -3.21 -28.93
C GLU A 550 -0.69 -3.66 -27.72
N SER A 551 -0.67 -2.92 -26.61
CA SER A 551 -0.06 -3.37 -25.35
C SER A 551 -0.62 -4.73 -24.89
N THR A 552 -1.94 -4.91 -24.93
CA THR A 552 -2.58 -6.21 -24.58
C THR A 552 -2.12 -7.35 -25.51
N ARG A 553 -1.88 -7.06 -26.80
CA ARG A 553 -1.36 -8.05 -27.77
C ARG A 553 0.11 -8.37 -27.53
N GLU A 554 0.92 -7.40 -27.15
CA GLU A 554 2.34 -7.60 -26.84
C GLU A 554 2.48 -8.46 -25.58
N GLN A 555 1.76 -8.15 -24.50
CA GLN A 555 1.66 -9.01 -23.32
C GLN A 555 1.23 -10.44 -23.67
N ARG A 556 0.25 -10.59 -24.57
CA ARG A 556 -0.22 -11.90 -25.04
C ARG A 556 0.85 -12.66 -25.83
N LEU A 557 1.62 -11.98 -26.68
CA LEU A 557 2.72 -12.58 -27.43
C LEU A 557 3.86 -13.01 -26.50
N PHE A 558 4.12 -12.27 -25.42
CA PHE A 558 5.04 -12.65 -24.36
C PHE A 558 4.58 -13.94 -23.66
N VAL A 559 3.33 -13.98 -23.16
CA VAL A 559 2.74 -15.18 -22.53
C VAL A 559 2.77 -16.40 -23.46
N ILE A 560 2.47 -16.23 -24.75
CA ILE A 560 2.58 -17.32 -25.74
C ILE A 560 4.02 -17.80 -25.90
N ARG A 561 5.00 -16.90 -25.97
CA ARG A 561 6.42 -17.26 -26.10
C ARG A 561 6.90 -18.09 -24.91
N ASP A 562 6.43 -17.80 -23.71
CA ASP A 562 6.75 -18.59 -22.52
C ASP A 562 6.00 -19.93 -22.50
N LEU A 563 4.73 -19.96 -22.90
CA LEU A 563 3.98 -21.19 -23.14
C LEU A 563 4.53 -22.10 -24.27
N GLU A 564 5.42 -21.57 -25.13
CA GLU A 564 6.16 -22.32 -26.16
C GLU A 564 7.56 -22.78 -25.69
N ARG A 565 8.06 -22.26 -24.57
CA ARG A 565 9.33 -22.67 -23.95
C ARG A 565 9.17 -23.90 -23.03
N ILE A 566 7.96 -24.10 -22.51
CA ILE A 566 7.49 -25.19 -21.63
C ILE A 566 7.00 -26.40 -22.45
#